data_AF-A0AA50XC18-F1
#
_entry.id   AF-A0AA50XC18-F1
#
_cell.length_a   1.000
_cell.length_b   1.000
_cell.length_c   1.000
_cell.angle_alpha   90.00
_cell.angle_beta   90.00
_cell.angle_gamma   90.00
#
_symmetry.space_group_name_H-M   'P 1'
#
loop_
_entity.id
_entity.type
_entity.pdbx_description
1 polymer ?
#
loop_
_entity_poly.entity_id
_entity_poly.type
_entity_poly.pdbx_seq_one_letter_code
_entity_poly.pdbx_strand_id
1 'polypeptide(L)'
;ALDTNWHQVVESFDDMNLKEELLRGIYAYGFEKPSAIQQRAIMPCIEGRDVIAQAQSGTGKTATFSISILQQIDTSIRECQALILAPTRELAQQIQ
;
A
#
# COMPACT_ATOMS: atom_id res chain seq x y z
N ALA A 1 1.57 13.37 17.16
CA ALA A 1 1.30 12.78 15.84
C ALA A 1 1.87 13.73 14.80
N LEU A 2 2.45 13.23 13.70
CA LEU A 2 2.80 14.10 12.58
C LEU A 2 1.53 14.81 12.10
N ASP A 3 1.63 16.12 11.87
CA ASP A 3 0.58 16.86 11.19
C ASP A 3 0.54 16.41 9.72
N THR A 4 -0.65 16.11 9.21
CA THR A 4 -0.79 15.58 7.85
C THR A 4 -1.03 16.72 6.88
N ASN A 5 -0.24 16.78 5.81
CA ASN A 5 -0.48 17.67 4.67
C ASN A 5 -1.33 17.01 3.57
N TRP A 6 -1.80 15.78 3.82
CA TRP A 6 -2.69 15.02 2.95
C TRP A 6 -4.02 14.76 3.67
N HIS A 7 -5.12 15.25 3.09
CA HIS A 7 -6.44 15.23 3.73
C HIS A 7 -7.46 14.33 3.01
N GLN A 8 -7.13 13.80 1.83
CA GLN A 8 -8.00 12.86 1.15
C GLN A 8 -8.05 11.53 1.93
N VAL A 9 -9.26 11.01 2.09
CA VAL A 9 -9.56 9.72 2.72
C VAL A 9 -10.43 8.95 1.75
N VAL A 10 -10.04 7.71 1.46
CA VAL A 10 -10.80 6.81 0.58
C VAL A 10 -11.26 5.60 1.38
N GLU A 11 -12.58 5.45 1.55
CA GLU A 11 -13.17 4.50 2.51
C GLU A 11 -13.39 3.08 1.95
N SER A 12 -13.34 2.91 0.62
CA SER A 12 -13.35 1.60 -0.04
C SER A 12 -12.15 1.40 -0.95
N PHE A 13 -11.70 0.15 -1.11
CA PHE A 13 -10.71 -0.20 -2.13
C PHE A 13 -11.25 0.00 -3.55
N ASP A 14 -12.56 -0.15 -3.74
CA ASP A 14 -13.24 0.09 -5.03
C ASP A 14 -13.06 1.54 -5.52
N ASP A 15 -12.98 2.49 -4.59
CA ASP A 15 -12.88 3.92 -4.88
C ASP A 15 -11.43 4.37 -5.16
N MET A 16 -10.45 3.46 -5.08
CA MET A 16 -9.03 3.76 -5.29
C MET A 16 -8.58 3.56 -6.75
N ASN A 17 -9.50 3.17 -7.65
CA ASN A 17 -9.22 2.92 -9.07
C ASN A 17 -8.05 1.94 -9.30
N LEU A 18 -8.04 0.85 -8.52
CA LEU A 18 -7.01 -0.20 -8.58
C LEU A 18 -7.22 -1.10 -9.82
N LYS A 19 -6.14 -1.70 -10.32
CA LYS A 19 -6.21 -2.77 -11.33
C LYS A 19 -7.15 -3.87 -10.84
N GLU A 20 -8.03 -4.37 -11.71
CA GLU A 20 -9.04 -5.38 -11.31
C GLU A 20 -8.44 -6.61 -10.65
N GLU A 21 -7.32 -7.13 -11.19
CA GLU A 21 -6.64 -8.30 -10.65
C GLU A 21 -6.08 -8.04 -9.25
N LEU A 22 -5.56 -6.84 -9.00
CA LEU A 22 -5.08 -6.41 -7.69
C LEU A 22 -6.24 -6.30 -6.70
N LEU A 23 -7.35 -5.68 -7.12
CA LEU A 23 -8.55 -5.53 -6.29
C LEU A 23 -9.12 -6.89 -5.88
N ARG A 24 -9.21 -7.85 -6.82
CA ARG A 24 -9.60 -9.23 -6.53
C ARG A 24 -8.64 -9.90 -5.53
N GLY A 25 -7.34 -9.69 -5.68
CA GLY A 25 -6.33 -10.20 -4.76
C GLY A 25 -6.48 -9.65 -3.33
N ILE A 26 -6.79 -8.36 -3.19
CA ILE A 26 -7.03 -7.70 -1.88
C ILE A 26 -8.20 -8.37 -1.14
N TYR A 27 -9.34 -8.56 -1.82
CA TYR A 27 -10.50 -9.23 -1.22
C TYR A 27 -10.26 -10.72 -0.97
N ALA A 28 -9.57 -11.43 -1.88
CA ALA A 28 -9.24 -12.83 -1.70
C ALA A 28 -8.28 -13.07 -0.51
N TYR A 29 -7.42 -12.10 -0.20
CA TYR A 29 -6.57 -12.14 1.00
C TYR A 29 -7.38 -11.94 2.30
N GLY A 30 -8.62 -11.45 2.21
CA GLY A 30 -9.52 -11.25 3.35
C GLY A 30 -9.60 -9.80 3.84
N PHE A 31 -9.08 -8.82 3.09
CA PHE A 31 -9.35 -7.41 3.39
C PHE A 31 -10.76 -7.04 2.92
N GLU A 32 -11.58 -6.51 3.82
CA GLU A 32 -12.93 -6.02 3.48
C GLU A 32 -12.97 -4.50 3.32
N LYS A 33 -12.35 -3.78 4.26
CA LYS A 33 -12.27 -2.32 4.28
C LYS A 33 -10.84 -1.86 4.56
N PRO A 34 -10.40 -0.75 3.93
CA PRO A 34 -9.08 -0.19 4.20
C PRO A 34 -9.00 0.29 5.66
N SER A 35 -7.88 -0.02 6.32
CA SER A 35 -7.54 0.53 7.64
C SER A 35 -7.26 2.04 7.57
N ALA A 36 -7.23 2.71 8.72
CA ALA A 36 -7.03 4.17 8.76
C ALA A 36 -5.78 4.67 8.03
N ILE A 37 -4.69 3.89 8.02
CA ILE A 37 -3.48 4.22 7.26
C ILE A 37 -3.64 3.92 5.77
N GLN A 38 -4.27 2.81 5.40
CA GLN A 38 -4.55 2.45 4.00
C GLN A 38 -5.43 3.49 3.31
N GLN A 39 -6.48 3.96 4.00
CA GLN A 39 -7.40 5.00 3.51
C GLN A 39 -6.71 6.31 3.14
N ARG A 40 -5.56 6.62 3.75
CA ARG A 40 -4.84 7.90 3.59
C ARG A 40 -3.58 7.78 2.75
N ALA A 41 -2.88 6.65 2.84
CA ALA A 41 -1.53 6.52 2.29
C ALA A 41 -1.49 5.77 0.94
N ILE A 42 -2.50 4.99 0.56
CA ILE A 42 -2.47 4.26 -0.73
C ILE A 42 -2.50 5.23 -1.91
N MET A 43 -3.46 6.16 -1.95
CA MET A 43 -3.61 7.11 -3.06
C MET A 43 -2.38 7.99 -3.31
N PRO A 44 -1.79 8.70 -2.32
CA PRO A 44 -0.63 9.54 -2.59
C PRO A 44 0.59 8.71 -3.05
N CYS A 45 0.74 7.46 -2.59
CA CYS A 45 1.78 6.57 -3.09
C CYS A 45 1.55 6.17 -4.55
N ILE A 46 0.30 5.87 -4.95
CA ILE A 46 -0.07 5.55 -6.34
C ILE A 46 0.11 6.77 -7.25
N GLU A 47 -0.10 7.99 -6.74
CA GLU A 47 0.17 9.25 -7.44
C GLU A 47 1.66 9.56 -7.60
N GLY A 48 2.56 8.69 -7.12
CA GLY A 48 4.00 8.87 -7.24
C GLY A 48 4.58 9.94 -6.30
N ARG A 49 3.89 10.27 -5.21
CA ARG A 49 4.39 11.22 -4.20
C ARG A 49 5.32 10.53 -3.22
N ASP A 50 6.28 11.28 -2.69
CA ASP A 50 7.02 10.88 -1.51
C ASP A 50 6.13 10.99 -0.26
N VAL A 51 5.97 9.87 0.46
CA VAL A 51 5.05 9.77 1.59
C VAL A 51 5.79 9.41 2.87
N ILE A 52 5.60 10.22 3.91
CA ILE A 52 5.99 9.89 5.29
C ILE A 52 4.74 9.42 6.05
N ALA A 53 4.69 8.13 6.37
CA ALA A 53 3.57 7.51 7.08
C ALA A 53 3.98 7.06 8.49
N GLN A 54 3.40 7.67 9.52
CA GLN A 54 3.57 7.23 10.91
C GLN A 54 2.33 6.47 11.39
N ALA A 55 2.49 5.16 11.63
CA ALA A 55 1.44 4.33 12.21
C ALA A 55 2.03 3.23 13.12
N GLN A 56 1.23 2.74 14.06
CA GLN A 56 1.63 1.65 14.98
C GLN A 56 1.77 0.31 14.25
N SER A 57 2.45 -0.66 14.85
CA SER A 57 2.49 -2.03 14.31
C SER A 57 1.09 -2.65 14.25
N GLY A 58 0.85 -3.55 13.30
CA GLY A 58 -0.47 -4.19 13.11
C GLY A 58 -1.53 -3.31 12.45
N THR A 59 -1.22 -2.08 12.04
CA THR A 59 -2.20 -1.15 11.43
C THR A 59 -2.39 -1.33 9.91
N GLY A 60 -1.73 -2.30 9.29
CA GLY A 60 -1.84 -2.54 7.84
C GLY A 60 -0.82 -1.78 6.97
N LYS A 61 0.28 -1.29 7.55
CA LYS A 61 1.38 -0.63 6.81
C LYS A 61 1.95 -1.49 5.68
N THR A 62 2.15 -2.79 5.92
CA THR A 62 2.68 -3.73 4.91
C THR A 62 1.79 -3.76 3.67
N ALA A 63 0.50 -4.05 3.85
CA ALA A 63 -0.46 -4.03 2.76
C ALA A 63 -0.56 -2.65 2.08
N THR A 64 -0.39 -1.55 2.82
CA THR A 64 -0.40 -0.18 2.25
C THR A 64 0.65 -0.02 1.15
N PHE A 65 1.93 -0.32 1.43
CA PHE A 65 2.96 -0.20 0.40
C PHE A 65 2.90 -1.32 -0.63
N SER A 66 2.51 -2.55 -0.26
CA SER A 66 2.41 -3.66 -1.20
C SER A 66 1.35 -3.40 -2.28
N ILE A 67 0.16 -2.91 -1.88
CA ILE A 67 -0.90 -2.52 -2.82
C ILE A 67 -0.41 -1.37 -3.71
N SER A 68 0.20 -0.34 -3.12
CA SER A 68 0.69 0.83 -3.85
C SER A 68 1.76 0.47 -4.89
N ILE A 69 2.66 -0.46 -4.56
CA ILE A 69 3.70 -0.95 -5.46
C ILE A 69 3.07 -1.79 -6.57
N LEU A 70 2.26 -2.81 -6.23
CA LEU A 70 1.62 -3.70 -7.23
C LEU A 70 0.74 -2.93 -8.21
N GLN A 71 0.10 -1.84 -7.76
CA GLN A 71 -0.65 -0.96 -8.65
C GLN A 71 0.25 -0.31 -9.71
N GLN A 72 1.50 0.02 -9.37
CA GLN A 72 2.44 0.72 -10.25
C GLN A 72 3.32 -0.22 -11.10
N ILE A 73 3.47 -1.50 -10.72
CA ILE A 73 4.28 -2.47 -11.48
C ILE A 73 3.76 -2.63 -12.92
N ASP A 74 4.67 -2.57 -13.88
CA ASP A 74 4.46 -3.00 -15.26
C ASP A 74 4.84 -4.48 -15.40
N THR A 75 3.85 -5.34 -15.59
CA THR A 75 4.04 -6.79 -15.71
C THR A 75 4.68 -7.23 -17.02
N SER A 76 4.81 -6.35 -18.01
CA SER A 76 5.52 -6.63 -19.26
C SER A 76 7.04 -6.54 -19.11
N ILE A 77 7.52 -5.79 -18.11
CA ILE A 77 8.94 -5.54 -17.85
C ILE A 77 9.46 -6.54 -16.81
N ARG A 78 10.44 -7.36 -17.19
CA ARG A 78 11.05 -8.39 -16.33
C ARG A 78 12.33 -7.90 -15.63
N GLU A 79 12.23 -6.73 -15.01
CA GLU A 79 13.32 -6.09 -14.27
C GLU A 79 12.85 -5.70 -12.86
N CYS A 80 13.80 -5.37 -11.97
CA CYS A 80 13.46 -4.87 -10.63
C CYS A 80 12.87 -3.46 -10.74
N GLN A 81 11.61 -3.30 -10.33
CA GLN A 81 10.87 -2.03 -10.43
C GLN A 81 10.58 -1.38 -9.06
N ALA A 82 10.74 -2.13 -7.96
CA ALA A 82 10.52 -1.63 -6.61
C ALA A 82 11.48 -2.29 -5.62
N LEU A 83 11.96 -1.52 -4.65
CA LEU A 83 12.84 -1.99 -3.58
C LEU A 83 12.23 -1.63 -2.22
N ILE A 84 12.02 -2.62 -1.37
CA ILE A 84 11.59 -2.43 0.01
C ILE A 84 12.76 -2.74 0.92
N LEU A 85 13.09 -1.81 1.81
CA LEU A 85 14.13 -1.98 2.83
C LEU A 85 13.47 -2.27 4.17
N ALA A 86 13.89 -3.35 4.82
CA ALA A 86 13.48 -3.73 6.17
C ALA A 86 14.70 -3.78 7.10
N PRO A 87 14.55 -3.46 8.39
CA PRO A 87 15.69 -3.38 9.31
C PRO A 87 16.21 -4.75 9.76
N THR A 88 15.42 -5.82 9.59
CA THR A 88 15.82 -7.19 9.89
C THR A 88 15.36 -8.16 8.81
N ARG A 89 16.01 -9.33 8.76
CA ARG A 89 15.67 -10.39 7.80
C ARG A 89 14.28 -10.97 8.07
N GLU A 90 13.92 -11.11 9.34
CA GLU A 90 12.63 -11.66 9.76
C GLU A 90 11.48 -10.75 9.32
N LEU A 91 11.66 -9.42 9.40
CA LEU A 91 10.69 -8.46 8.89
C LEU A 91 10.64 -8.48 7.35
N ALA A 92 11.78 -8.64 6.68
CA ALA A 92 11.79 -8.82 5.23
C ALA A 92 11.00 -10.06 4.80
N GLN A 93 11.11 -11.16 5.54
CA GLN A 93 10.35 -12.40 5.28
C GLN A 93 8.86 -12.26 5.55
N GLN A 94 8.43 -11.42 6.52
CA GLN A 94 7.02 -11.16 6.78
C GLN A 94 6.33 -10.33 5.68
N ILE A 95 7.13 -9.60 4.88
CA ILE A 95 6.62 -8.80 3.76
C ILE A 95 6.36 -9.67 2.52
N GLN A 96 7.07 -10.82 2.42
CA GLN A 96 6.93 -11.79 1.34
C GLN A 96 5.58 -12.52 1.39
#